data_AF-A0A8C4UI74-F1
#
_entry.id   AF-A0A8C4UI74-F1
#
_cell.length_a   1.000
_cell.length_b   1.000
_cell.length_c   1.000
_cell.angle_alpha   90.00
_cell.angle_beta   90.00
_cell.angle_gamma   90.00
#
_symmetry.space_group_name_H-M   'P 1'
#
loop_
_entity.id
_entity.type
_entity.pdbx_description
1 polymer ?
#
loop_
_entity_poly.entity_id
_entity_poly.type
_entity_poly.pdbx_seq_one_letter_code
_entity_poly.pdbx_strand_id
1 'polypeptide(L)'
;MAGLNVSIAFFFLVAGVCQALRQLSKRLLSPGAYGCLARELMLMEIGPWGGGFGPDVVLTLLFLLFAVHGVSSDGASANPTVSLQEFLLLESSLAATATKLLAQGAGTGAGWAVTKLYWSWELTHFHLIQNLIASECSSSIHTSLHHAAFVEGICSFFFHLVLLKLRQSHPMYQVPVLAATVTFLTYTAGPFTGAFFNPALAAATTFHCSGSSFWDYAWVYWLGPLAGMLAALFLYQGNIPRLFQKNLLYSQKSKYKIPKARVAVHTEGDEPQRRRKGEKSNSEPPWGRGGGEPNTFA
;
A
#
# COMPACT_ATOMS: atom_id res chain seq x y z
N MET A 1 -22.67 28.91 -3.28
CA MET A 1 -21.30 29.17 -3.81
C MET A 1 -20.27 29.45 -2.72
N ALA A 2 -20.54 30.35 -1.75
CA ALA A 2 -19.56 30.71 -0.71
C ALA A 2 -19.01 29.51 0.09
N GLY A 3 -19.85 28.57 0.51
CA GLY A 3 -19.41 27.36 1.22
C GLY A 3 -18.42 26.51 0.41
N LEU A 4 -18.70 26.28 -0.87
CA LEU A 4 -17.84 25.48 -1.76
C LEU A 4 -16.47 26.14 -1.94
N ASN A 5 -16.45 27.46 -2.13
CA ASN A 5 -15.21 28.21 -2.28
C ASN A 5 -14.33 28.11 -1.03
N VAL A 6 -14.94 28.15 0.17
CA VAL A 6 -14.22 28.00 1.44
C VAL A 6 -13.70 26.58 1.62
N SER A 7 -14.48 25.54 1.28
CA SER A 7 -14.00 24.15 1.32
C SER A 7 -12.86 23.89 0.32
N ILE A 8 -12.94 24.46 -0.88
CA ILE A 8 -11.87 24.40 -1.89
C ILE A 8 -10.62 25.14 -1.39
N ALA A 9 -10.79 26.33 -0.82
CA ALA A 9 -9.67 27.09 -0.26
C ALA A 9 -8.99 26.33 0.89
N PHE A 10 -9.77 25.71 1.77
CA PHE A 10 -9.25 24.84 2.83
C PHE A 10 -8.47 23.65 2.25
N PHE A 11 -9.01 22.98 1.24
CA PHE A 11 -8.34 21.87 0.56
C PHE A 11 -6.95 22.29 0.02
N PHE A 12 -6.89 23.39 -0.72
CA PHE A 12 -5.61 23.89 -1.24
C PHE A 12 -4.66 24.37 -0.15
N LEU A 13 -5.19 24.97 0.93
CA LEU A 13 -4.39 25.37 2.09
C LEU A 13 -3.74 24.14 2.76
N VAL A 14 -4.52 23.11 3.05
CA VAL A 14 -4.02 21.87 3.66
C VAL A 14 -3.02 21.18 2.73
N ALA A 15 -3.33 21.07 1.43
CA ALA A 15 -2.40 20.52 0.45
C ALA A 15 -1.07 21.30 0.43
N GLY A 16 -1.14 22.63 0.41
CA GLY A 16 0.02 23.51 0.43
C GLY A 16 0.85 23.39 1.70
N VAL A 17 0.21 23.35 2.87
CA VAL A 17 0.88 23.15 4.18
C VAL A 17 1.53 21.79 4.25
N CYS A 18 0.84 20.71 3.86
CA CYS A 18 1.41 19.37 3.80
C CYS A 18 2.64 19.32 2.89
N GLN A 19 2.57 19.98 1.71
CA GLN A 19 3.72 20.09 0.81
C GLN A 19 4.88 20.89 1.40
N ALA A 20 4.60 22.04 2.01
CA ALA A 20 5.63 22.85 2.66
C ALA A 20 6.33 22.09 3.79
N LEU A 21 5.57 21.40 4.65
CA LEU A 21 6.09 20.57 5.73
C LEU A 21 6.94 19.41 5.20
N ARG A 22 6.53 18.76 4.11
CA ARG A 22 7.32 17.72 3.44
C ARG A 22 8.63 18.28 2.90
N GLN A 23 8.59 19.41 2.19
CA GLN A 23 9.79 20.05 1.64
C GLN A 23 10.75 20.50 2.75
N LEU A 24 10.23 21.04 3.84
CA LEU A 24 11.03 21.40 5.01
C LEU A 24 11.64 20.15 5.67
N SER A 25 10.86 19.08 5.82
CA SER A 25 11.33 17.81 6.36
C SER A 25 12.43 17.17 5.52
N LYS A 26 12.35 17.25 4.18
CA LYS A 26 13.42 16.81 3.27
C LYS A 26 14.73 17.57 3.51
N ARG A 27 14.65 18.83 3.93
CA ARG A 27 15.84 19.66 4.22
C ARG A 27 16.42 19.39 5.60
N LEU A 28 15.58 19.05 6.58
CA LEU A 28 15.97 18.91 7.99
C LEU A 28 16.30 17.47 8.40
N LEU A 29 15.73 16.46 7.72
CA LEU A 29 15.83 15.06 8.11
C LEU A 29 16.72 14.26 7.16
N SER A 30 17.34 13.20 7.68
CA SER A 30 18.02 12.22 6.85
C SER A 30 17.02 11.47 5.97
N PRO A 31 17.44 10.92 4.80
CA PRO A 31 16.53 10.24 3.87
C PRO A 31 15.72 9.09 4.52
N GLY A 32 16.34 8.35 5.44
CA GLY A 32 15.66 7.29 6.19
C GLY A 32 14.59 7.80 7.16
N ALA A 33 14.89 8.89 7.88
CA ALA A 33 13.94 9.51 8.80
C ALA A 33 12.78 10.19 8.05
N TYR A 34 13.07 10.84 6.91
CA TYR A 34 12.04 11.41 6.03
C TYR A 34 11.06 10.35 5.53
N GLY A 35 11.57 9.22 5.04
CA GLY A 35 10.77 8.13 4.50
C GLY A 35 9.84 7.44 5.50
N CYS A 36 10.15 7.53 6.80
CA CYS A 36 9.36 6.89 7.86
C CYS A 36 8.38 7.84 8.56
N LEU A 37 8.67 9.15 8.62
CA LEU A 37 7.89 10.12 9.40
C LEU A 37 7.08 11.08 8.51
N ALA A 38 7.78 11.94 7.77
CA ALA A 38 7.14 13.05 7.05
C ALA A 38 6.35 12.59 5.82
N ARG A 39 6.67 11.40 5.28
CA ARG A 39 5.95 10.83 4.14
C ARG A 39 4.49 10.52 4.47
N GLU A 40 4.15 10.22 5.72
CA GLU A 40 2.82 9.72 6.09
C GLU A 40 1.80 10.81 6.46
N LEU A 41 2.13 12.10 6.26
CA LEU A 41 1.18 13.21 6.46
C LEU A 41 0.00 13.10 5.49
N MET A 42 -1.16 12.67 5.98
CA MET A 42 -2.36 12.54 5.16
C MET A 42 -3.07 13.87 5.00
N LEU A 43 -3.61 14.11 3.81
CA LEU A 43 -4.72 15.05 3.68
C LEU A 43 -5.95 14.35 4.25
N MET A 44 -6.49 14.90 5.34
CA MET A 44 -7.68 14.37 5.97
C MET A 44 -8.89 14.49 5.04
N GLU A 45 -9.73 13.46 5.04
CA GLU A 45 -10.93 13.41 4.23
C GLU A 45 -11.91 14.52 4.63
N ILE A 46 -12.37 15.28 3.63
CA ILE A 46 -13.41 16.32 3.77
C ILE A 46 -14.82 15.67 3.83
N GLY A 47 -14.90 14.32 3.78
CA GLY A 47 -16.12 13.52 3.62
C GLY A 47 -17.27 13.87 4.56
N PRO A 48 -17.08 13.95 5.89
CA PRO A 48 -18.14 14.33 6.83
C PRO A 48 -18.63 15.78 6.65
N TRP A 49 -17.85 16.61 5.95
CA TRP A 49 -18.05 18.05 5.79
C TRP A 49 -18.53 18.42 4.38
N GLY A 50 -18.81 17.43 3.54
CA GLY A 50 -19.50 17.61 2.26
C GLY A 50 -21.03 17.59 2.35
N GLY A 51 -21.61 17.36 3.54
CA GLY A 51 -23.01 16.99 3.80
C GLY A 51 -24.15 17.94 3.36
N GLY A 52 -23.88 18.93 2.51
CA GLY A 52 -24.92 19.67 1.79
C GLY A 52 -24.54 20.04 0.36
N PHE A 53 -23.47 19.44 -0.16
CA PHE A 53 -23.23 19.33 -1.59
C PHE A 53 -23.74 17.97 -2.07
N GLY A 54 -24.22 17.91 -3.31
CA GLY A 54 -24.67 16.65 -3.91
C GLY A 54 -23.56 15.59 -3.95
N PRO A 55 -23.92 14.29 -4.02
CA PRO A 55 -22.96 13.19 -4.00
C PRO A 55 -21.88 13.34 -5.09
N ASP A 56 -22.23 13.88 -6.25
CA ASP A 56 -21.30 14.13 -7.36
C ASP A 56 -20.13 15.05 -6.97
N VAL A 57 -20.42 16.10 -6.20
CA VAL A 57 -19.39 17.06 -5.74
C VAL A 57 -18.48 16.41 -4.71
N VAL A 58 -19.06 15.67 -3.76
CA VAL A 58 -18.29 14.98 -2.71
C VAL A 58 -17.35 13.94 -3.34
N LEU A 59 -17.84 13.13 -4.28
CA LEU A 59 -17.04 12.15 -4.99
C LEU A 59 -15.96 12.79 -5.86
N THR A 60 -16.26 13.92 -6.52
CA THR A 60 -15.27 14.66 -7.30
C THR A 60 -14.15 15.20 -6.41
N LEU A 61 -14.49 15.78 -5.26
CA LEU A 61 -13.50 16.27 -4.29
C LEU A 61 -12.68 15.12 -3.71
N LEU A 62 -13.30 13.97 -3.44
CA LEU A 62 -12.62 12.75 -2.99
C LEU A 62 -11.60 12.26 -4.03
N PHE A 63 -12.01 12.19 -5.30
CA PHE A 63 -11.11 11.83 -6.40
C PHE A 63 -9.91 12.79 -6.48
N LEU A 64 -10.16 14.10 -6.45
CA LEU A 64 -9.11 15.11 -6.50
C LEU A 64 -8.19 15.03 -5.28
N LEU A 65 -8.74 14.77 -4.09
CA LEU A 65 -7.98 14.55 -2.86
C LEU A 65 -7.00 13.39 -3.00
N PHE A 66 -7.47 12.22 -3.44
CA PHE A 66 -6.60 11.05 -3.62
C PHE A 66 -5.62 11.23 -4.77
N ALA A 67 -5.99 11.93 -5.84
CA ALA A 67 -5.09 12.24 -6.95
C ALA A 67 -3.96 13.18 -6.49
N VAL A 68 -4.29 14.28 -5.81
CA VAL A 68 -3.31 15.23 -5.26
C VAL A 68 -2.42 14.53 -4.24
N HIS A 69 -2.99 13.71 -3.35
CA HIS A 69 -2.21 12.91 -2.41
C HIS A 69 -1.25 11.96 -3.14
N GLY A 70 -1.71 11.23 -4.16
CA GLY A 70 -0.87 10.30 -4.92
C GLY A 70 0.30 10.96 -5.64
N VAL A 71 0.08 12.14 -6.24
CA VAL A 71 1.17 12.88 -6.92
C VAL A 71 2.14 13.51 -5.91
N SER A 72 1.64 13.96 -4.76
CA SER A 72 2.36 14.88 -3.90
C SER A 72 2.99 14.23 -2.66
N SER A 73 2.53 13.04 -2.28
CA SER A 73 2.97 12.38 -1.04
C SER A 73 4.22 11.51 -1.18
N ASP A 74 4.98 11.68 -2.27
CA ASP A 74 6.17 10.90 -2.63
C ASP A 74 5.97 9.37 -2.51
N GLY A 75 4.75 8.83 -2.63
CA GLY A 75 4.42 7.40 -2.44
C GLY A 75 4.19 6.95 -0.98
N ALA A 76 3.70 7.85 -0.13
CA ALA A 76 3.22 7.53 1.21
C ALA A 76 2.28 6.32 1.23
N SER A 77 2.35 5.53 2.29
CA SER A 77 1.42 4.42 2.49
C SER A 77 0.04 4.95 2.87
N ALA A 78 0.00 5.94 3.77
CA ALA A 78 -1.21 6.63 4.22
C ALA A 78 -2.35 5.68 4.63
N ASN A 79 -2.03 4.44 5.02
CA ASN A 79 -2.99 3.44 5.46
C ASN A 79 -2.24 2.35 6.24
N PRO A 80 -2.64 2.03 7.48
CA PRO A 80 -2.02 0.96 8.26
C PRO A 80 -1.97 -0.38 7.54
N THR A 81 -3.00 -0.72 6.77
CA THR A 81 -3.04 -1.97 6.01
C THR A 81 -2.03 -2.01 4.87
N VAL A 82 -1.72 -0.87 4.24
CA VAL A 82 -0.68 -0.75 3.20
C VAL A 82 0.71 -0.88 3.83
N SER A 83 0.94 -0.25 4.97
CA SER A 83 2.21 -0.39 5.71
C SER A 83 2.47 -1.84 6.14
N LEU A 84 1.42 -2.53 6.59
CA LEU A 84 1.49 -3.94 6.93
C LEU A 84 1.69 -4.82 5.68
N GLN A 85 1.07 -4.47 4.55
CA GLN A 85 1.31 -5.14 3.28
C GLN A 85 2.80 -5.08 2.89
N GLU A 86 3.41 -3.89 2.88
CA GLU A 86 4.84 -3.72 2.58
C GLU A 86 5.71 -4.55 3.53
N PHE A 87 5.37 -4.57 4.83
CA PHE A 87 6.07 -5.39 5.82
C PHE A 87 5.98 -6.88 5.46
N LEU A 88 4.77 -7.41 5.21
CA LEU A 88 4.54 -8.82 4.86
C LEU A 88 5.26 -9.24 3.57
N LEU A 89 5.50 -8.29 2.68
CA LEU A 89 6.22 -8.48 1.42
C LEU A 89 7.74 -8.28 1.51
N LEU A 90 8.28 -8.07 2.72
CA LEU A 90 9.71 -7.80 2.97
C LEU A 90 10.21 -6.47 2.37
N GLU A 91 9.30 -5.57 1.99
CA GLU A 91 9.62 -4.23 1.46
C GLU A 91 9.91 -3.22 2.59
N SER A 92 9.48 -3.52 3.82
CA SER A 92 9.71 -2.69 5.00
C SER A 92 10.20 -3.51 6.21
N SER A 93 11.04 -2.92 7.05
CA SER A 93 11.49 -3.50 8.32
C SER A 93 10.43 -3.30 9.42
N LEU A 94 10.55 -4.03 10.54
CA LEU A 94 9.60 -3.88 11.66
C LEU A 94 9.64 -2.46 12.23
N ALA A 95 10.85 -1.93 12.46
CA ALA A 95 11.05 -0.60 12.98
C ALA A 95 10.47 0.47 12.04
N ALA A 96 10.75 0.39 10.73
CA ALA A 96 10.21 1.33 9.75
C ALA A 96 8.67 1.27 9.68
N THR A 97 8.11 0.06 9.74
CA THR A 97 6.64 -0.13 9.76
C THR A 97 6.02 0.47 11.01
N ALA A 98 6.60 0.23 12.19
CA ALA A 98 6.13 0.83 13.44
C ALA A 98 6.19 2.36 13.39
N THR A 99 7.28 2.94 12.86
CA THR A 99 7.37 4.39 12.68
C THR A 99 6.31 4.93 11.72
N LYS A 100 6.05 4.24 10.59
CA LYS A 100 4.97 4.62 9.67
C LYS A 100 3.61 4.61 10.36
N LEU A 101 3.30 3.56 11.13
CA LEU A 101 2.02 3.47 11.86
C LEU A 101 1.84 4.59 12.88
N LEU A 102 2.90 4.93 13.62
CA LEU A 102 2.89 6.06 14.55
C LEU A 102 2.71 7.40 13.81
N ALA A 103 3.41 7.59 12.70
CA ALA A 103 3.31 8.79 11.88
C ALA A 103 1.91 8.93 11.25
N GLN A 104 1.31 7.84 10.79
CA GLN A 104 -0.07 7.81 10.29
C GLN A 104 -1.07 8.18 11.40
N GLY A 105 -0.92 7.62 12.60
CA GLY A 105 -1.77 7.96 13.75
C GLY A 105 -1.65 9.44 14.13
N ALA A 106 -0.41 9.94 14.29
CA ALA A 106 -0.15 11.35 14.60
C ALA A 106 -0.67 12.29 13.51
N GLY A 107 -0.41 11.96 12.24
CA GLY A 107 -0.86 12.75 11.09
C GLY A 107 -2.38 12.81 10.96
N THR A 108 -3.07 11.69 11.16
CA THR A 108 -4.54 11.64 11.12
C THR A 108 -5.15 12.39 12.31
N GLY A 109 -4.58 12.25 13.51
CA GLY A 109 -5.02 13.00 14.69
C GLY A 109 -4.82 14.52 14.54
N ALA A 110 -3.67 14.95 14.02
CA ALA A 110 -3.42 16.36 13.73
C ALA A 110 -4.36 16.91 12.66
N GLY A 111 -4.59 16.15 11.58
CA GLY A 111 -5.53 16.49 10.51
C GLY A 111 -6.96 16.65 11.04
N TRP A 112 -7.41 15.74 11.91
CA TRP A 112 -8.70 15.86 12.59
C TRP A 112 -8.80 17.13 13.43
N ALA A 113 -7.79 17.43 14.26
CA ALA A 113 -7.78 18.59 15.13
C ALA A 113 -7.78 19.92 14.35
N VAL A 114 -6.98 20.02 13.28
CA VAL A 114 -6.94 21.19 12.39
C VAL A 114 -8.29 21.38 11.69
N THR A 115 -8.91 20.29 11.24
CA THR A 115 -10.24 20.34 10.61
C THR A 115 -11.28 20.82 11.61
N LYS A 116 -11.33 20.28 12.83
CA LYS A 116 -12.24 20.76 13.88
C LYS A 116 -12.04 22.24 14.20
N LEU A 117 -10.78 22.69 14.32
CA LEU A 117 -10.45 24.09 14.59
C LEU A 117 -10.88 25.03 13.46
N TYR A 118 -10.63 24.65 12.20
CA TYR A 118 -11.02 25.49 11.07
C TYR A 118 -12.55 25.56 10.94
N TRP A 119 -13.25 24.46 11.20
CA TRP A 119 -14.72 24.44 11.15
C TRP A 119 -15.36 25.20 12.31
N SER A 120 -14.70 25.28 13.47
CA SER A 120 -15.18 26.08 14.60
C SER A 120 -15.07 27.59 14.36
N TRP A 121 -14.42 28.04 13.28
CA TRP A 121 -14.45 29.46 12.86
C TRP A 121 -15.74 29.85 12.14
N GLU A 122 -16.60 28.88 11.81
CA GLU A 122 -17.97 29.11 11.33
C GLU A 122 -18.07 30.13 10.17
N LEU A 123 -17.07 30.11 9.28
CA LEU A 123 -16.88 31.09 8.20
C LEU A 123 -18.08 31.21 7.25
N THR A 124 -18.97 30.22 7.23
CA THR A 124 -20.24 30.27 6.50
C THR A 124 -21.34 29.60 7.32
N HIS A 125 -22.61 29.93 7.02
CA HIS A 125 -23.78 29.24 7.62
C HIS A 125 -23.73 27.71 7.44
N PHE A 126 -23.12 27.24 6.35
CA PHE A 126 -22.93 25.82 6.10
C PHE A 126 -21.94 25.18 7.10
N HIS A 127 -20.83 25.87 7.40
CA HIS A 127 -19.87 25.42 8.42
C HIS A 127 -20.48 25.44 9.82
N LEU A 128 -21.29 26.45 10.14
CA LEU A 128 -22.04 26.52 11.40
C LEU A 128 -22.96 25.30 11.57
N ILE A 129 -23.82 25.02 10.57
CA ILE A 129 -24.76 23.89 10.61
C ILE A 129 -24.00 22.57 10.72
N GLN A 130 -22.91 22.39 9.97
CA GLN A 130 -22.12 21.17 10.06
C GLN A 130 -21.37 21.04 11.39
N ASN A 131 -20.88 22.13 11.96
CA ASN A 131 -20.22 22.10 13.27
C ASN A 131 -21.19 21.64 14.36
N LEU A 132 -22.45 22.12 14.30
CA LEU A 132 -23.55 21.70 15.18
C LEU A 132 -23.97 20.24 14.96
N ILE A 133 -23.98 19.75 13.71
CA ILE A 133 -24.26 18.33 13.42
C ILE A 133 -23.08 17.45 13.89
N ALA A 134 -21.84 17.93 13.72
CA ALA A 134 -20.63 17.19 14.06
C ALA A 134 -20.35 17.12 15.57
N SER A 135 -21.03 17.93 16.41
CA SER A 135 -21.04 17.74 17.86
C SER A 135 -21.89 16.56 18.30
N GLU A 136 -22.85 16.12 17.46
CA GLU A 136 -23.76 15.00 17.71
C GLU A 136 -23.49 13.87 16.69
N CYS A 137 -22.22 13.46 16.57
CA CYS A 137 -21.84 12.42 15.62
C CYS A 137 -22.46 11.06 15.98
N SER A 138 -23.09 10.43 14.98
CA SER A 138 -23.64 9.08 15.04
C SER A 138 -22.69 8.05 14.42
N SER A 139 -22.90 6.79 14.73
CA SER A 139 -22.11 5.69 14.19
C SER A 139 -22.14 5.67 12.67
N SER A 140 -20.97 5.45 12.08
CA SER A 140 -20.77 5.21 10.65
C SER A 140 -21.20 3.81 10.21
N ILE A 141 -21.48 2.91 11.15
CA ILE A 141 -21.96 1.56 10.88
C ILE A 141 -23.48 1.61 10.78
N HIS A 142 -24.00 1.52 9.55
CA HIS A 142 -25.44 1.58 9.28
C HIS A 142 -26.07 0.20 9.05
N THR A 143 -25.30 -0.87 9.24
CA THR A 143 -25.73 -2.26 8.99
C THR A 143 -25.31 -3.20 10.13
N SER A 144 -25.60 -4.49 10.00
CA SER A 144 -25.11 -5.47 10.98
C SER A 144 -23.58 -5.56 10.97
N LEU A 145 -22.98 -5.83 12.13
CA LEU A 145 -21.52 -5.84 12.30
C LEU A 145 -20.80 -6.76 11.31
N HIS A 146 -21.35 -7.94 11.04
CA HIS A 146 -20.77 -8.89 10.10
C HIS A 146 -20.84 -8.38 8.65
N HIS A 147 -21.95 -7.75 8.27
CA HIS A 147 -22.10 -7.17 6.95
C HIS A 147 -21.15 -5.97 6.77
N ALA A 148 -21.07 -5.09 7.77
CA ALA A 148 -20.15 -3.96 7.76
C ALA A 148 -18.68 -4.40 7.64
N ALA A 149 -18.25 -5.36 8.45
CA ALA A 149 -16.89 -5.91 8.39
C ALA A 149 -16.60 -6.56 7.03
N PHE A 150 -17.59 -7.23 6.43
CA PHE A 150 -17.49 -7.83 5.11
C PHE A 150 -17.35 -6.77 4.01
N VAL A 151 -18.15 -5.70 4.06
CA VAL A 151 -18.09 -4.57 3.11
C VAL A 151 -16.71 -3.90 3.16
N GLU A 152 -16.23 -3.56 4.36
CA GLU A 152 -14.89 -2.98 4.57
C GLU A 152 -13.77 -3.93 4.11
N GLY A 153 -13.92 -5.22 4.38
CA GLY A 153 -13.00 -6.25 3.92
C GLY A 153 -12.95 -6.39 2.40
N ILE A 154 -14.08 -6.36 1.71
CA ILE A 154 -14.14 -6.40 0.24
C ILE A 154 -13.53 -5.15 -0.37
N CYS A 155 -13.84 -3.96 0.18
CA CYS A 155 -13.25 -2.71 -0.30
C CYS A 155 -11.73 -2.75 -0.17
N SER A 156 -11.23 -3.14 1.00
CA SER A 156 -9.80 -3.33 1.23
C SER A 156 -9.20 -4.35 0.27
N PHE A 157 -9.85 -5.49 0.05
CA PHE A 157 -9.39 -6.51 -0.90
C PHE A 157 -9.19 -5.94 -2.32
N PHE A 158 -10.19 -5.26 -2.88
CA PHE A 158 -10.08 -4.68 -4.22
C PHE A 158 -9.03 -3.57 -4.28
N PHE A 159 -8.99 -2.70 -3.27
CA PHE A 159 -7.99 -1.65 -3.18
C PHE A 159 -6.55 -2.22 -3.18
N HIS A 160 -6.26 -3.20 -2.32
CA HIS A 160 -4.94 -3.83 -2.26
C HIS A 160 -4.61 -4.62 -3.52
N LEU A 161 -5.58 -5.30 -4.14
CA LEU A 161 -5.35 -6.02 -5.39
C LEU A 161 -4.97 -5.08 -6.54
N VAL A 162 -5.67 -3.95 -6.67
CA VAL A 162 -5.35 -2.91 -7.66
C VAL A 162 -3.98 -2.29 -7.36
N LEU A 163 -3.70 -1.98 -6.09
CA LEU A 163 -2.39 -1.45 -5.66
C LEU A 163 -1.24 -2.41 -6.01
N LEU A 164 -1.41 -3.70 -5.78
CA LEU A 164 -0.44 -4.75 -6.12
C LEU A 164 -0.22 -4.83 -7.64
N LYS A 165 -1.31 -4.81 -8.43
CA LYS A 165 -1.26 -4.87 -9.91
C LYS A 165 -0.57 -3.66 -10.51
N LEU A 166 -0.77 -2.48 -9.93
CA LEU A 166 -0.21 -1.22 -10.43
C LEU A 166 1.16 -0.88 -9.84
N ARG A 167 1.71 -1.71 -8.94
CA ARG A 167 2.98 -1.42 -8.24
C ARG A 167 4.15 -1.09 -9.18
N GLN A 168 4.22 -1.76 -10.33
CA GLN A 168 5.29 -1.58 -11.32
C GLN A 168 4.88 -0.62 -12.46
N SER A 169 3.70 0.00 -12.38
CA SER A 169 3.20 0.91 -13.39
C SER A 169 3.75 2.32 -13.19
N HIS A 170 3.76 3.12 -14.25
CA HIS A 170 4.20 4.51 -14.17
C HIS A 170 3.20 5.34 -13.31
N PRO A 171 3.67 6.30 -12.47
CA PRO A 171 2.80 7.09 -11.60
C PRO A 171 1.65 7.80 -12.30
N MET A 172 1.86 8.23 -13.55
CA MET A 172 0.82 8.87 -14.40
C MET A 172 -0.43 8.00 -14.57
N TYR A 173 -0.30 6.68 -14.55
CA TYR A 173 -1.43 5.75 -14.62
C TYR A 173 -1.84 5.27 -13.23
N GLN A 174 -0.86 4.97 -12.37
CA GLN A 174 -1.11 4.45 -11.03
C GLN A 174 -1.99 5.39 -10.19
N VAL A 175 -1.65 6.68 -10.16
CA VAL A 175 -2.34 7.67 -9.32
C VAL A 175 -3.83 7.82 -9.69
N PRO A 176 -4.22 8.13 -10.94
CA PRO A 176 -5.62 8.28 -11.28
C PRO A 176 -6.42 6.99 -11.12
N VAL A 177 -5.83 5.82 -11.39
CA VAL A 177 -6.55 4.54 -11.23
C VAL A 177 -6.80 4.24 -9.76
N LEU A 178 -5.83 4.49 -8.87
CA LEU A 178 -6.03 4.32 -7.42
C LEU A 178 -7.05 5.32 -6.87
N ALA A 179 -6.98 6.59 -7.29
CA ALA A 179 -7.98 7.60 -6.90
C ALA A 179 -9.39 7.23 -7.38
N ALA A 180 -9.53 6.76 -8.62
CA ALA A 180 -10.80 6.28 -9.16
C ALA A 180 -11.31 5.03 -8.41
N THR A 181 -10.42 4.11 -8.07
CA THR A 181 -10.74 2.89 -7.31
C THR A 181 -11.31 3.24 -5.94
N VAL A 182 -10.62 4.10 -5.19
CA VAL A 182 -11.09 4.58 -3.88
C VAL A 182 -12.44 5.28 -4.03
N THR A 183 -12.57 6.20 -4.98
CA THR A 183 -13.82 6.95 -5.19
C THR A 183 -15.00 6.03 -5.52
N PHE A 184 -14.78 5.03 -6.39
CA PHE A 184 -15.79 4.05 -6.74
C PHE A 184 -16.19 3.17 -5.55
N LEU A 185 -15.20 2.66 -4.79
CA LEU A 185 -15.47 1.88 -3.59
C LEU A 185 -16.24 2.71 -2.57
N THR A 186 -15.85 3.96 -2.33
CA THR A 186 -16.57 4.88 -1.43
C THR A 186 -17.99 5.17 -1.88
N TYR A 187 -18.23 5.36 -3.18
CA TYR A 187 -19.59 5.48 -3.71
C TYR A 187 -20.45 4.25 -3.41
N THR A 188 -19.90 3.05 -3.60
CA THR A 188 -20.66 1.81 -3.42
C THR A 188 -20.86 1.41 -1.96
N ALA A 189 -19.85 1.60 -1.11
CA ALA A 189 -19.83 1.12 0.27
C ALA A 189 -20.17 2.21 1.31
N GLY A 190 -20.09 3.48 0.92
CA GLY A 190 -20.33 4.63 1.78
C GLY A 190 -21.64 4.57 2.57
N PRO A 191 -22.78 4.22 1.96
CA PRO A 191 -24.05 4.09 2.67
C PRO A 191 -24.08 3.05 3.79
N PHE A 192 -23.15 2.09 3.80
CA PHE A 192 -23.14 0.99 4.78
C PHE A 192 -22.17 1.22 5.94
N THR A 193 -20.98 1.77 5.65
CA THR A 193 -19.87 1.88 6.61
C THR A 193 -19.08 3.19 6.51
N GLY A 194 -19.47 4.12 5.63
CA GLY A 194 -18.63 5.26 5.25
C GLY A 194 -17.44 4.89 4.34
N ALA A 195 -17.17 3.59 4.13
CA ALA A 195 -16.15 3.06 3.23
C ALA A 195 -14.74 3.59 3.52
N PHE A 196 -14.23 3.35 4.72
CA PHE A 196 -12.92 3.86 5.12
C PHE A 196 -11.78 2.98 4.62
N PHE A 197 -11.91 1.66 4.78
CA PHE A 197 -10.91 0.60 4.50
C PHE A 197 -9.46 0.98 4.88
N ASN A 198 -9.36 1.82 5.90
CA ASN A 198 -8.16 2.46 6.39
C ASN A 198 -8.33 2.64 7.91
N PRO A 199 -7.72 1.76 8.72
CA PRO A 199 -7.91 1.76 10.17
C PRO A 199 -7.56 3.09 10.86
N ALA A 200 -6.54 3.81 10.37
CA ALA A 200 -6.15 5.09 10.95
C ALA A 200 -7.19 6.18 10.67
N LEU A 201 -7.65 6.25 9.42
CA LEU A 201 -8.69 7.19 9.01
C LEU A 201 -9.99 6.93 9.78
N ALA A 202 -10.46 5.68 9.80
CA ALA A 202 -11.68 5.28 10.51
C ALA A 202 -11.61 5.60 12.01
N ALA A 203 -10.45 5.37 12.65
CA ALA A 203 -10.25 5.69 14.06
C ALA A 203 -10.44 7.19 14.34
N ALA A 204 -9.83 8.05 13.52
CA ALA A 204 -9.91 9.48 13.72
C ALA A 204 -11.32 10.04 13.40
N THR A 205 -12.02 9.47 12.43
CA THR A 205 -13.32 9.98 11.97
C THR A 205 -14.51 9.44 12.76
N THR A 206 -14.45 8.21 13.31
CA THR A 206 -15.65 7.51 13.82
C THR A 206 -15.59 7.06 15.27
N PHE A 207 -14.41 6.78 15.85
CA PHE A 207 -14.35 6.12 17.17
C PHE A 207 -14.80 7.02 18.32
N HIS A 208 -14.87 8.33 18.09
CA HIS A 208 -15.40 9.31 19.04
C HIS A 208 -16.93 9.49 18.92
N CYS A 209 -17.56 8.91 17.90
CA CYS A 209 -18.99 9.04 17.63
C CYS A 209 -19.80 8.05 18.47
N SER A 210 -21.01 8.46 18.84
CA SER A 210 -21.94 7.64 19.63
C SER A 210 -22.62 6.57 18.76
N GLY A 211 -23.12 5.50 19.38
CA GLY A 211 -23.96 4.49 18.71
C GLY A 211 -23.29 3.14 18.38
N SER A 212 -21.97 3.02 18.51
CA SER A 212 -21.28 1.73 18.47
C SER A 212 -20.13 1.70 19.47
N SER A 213 -19.78 0.52 19.95
CA SER A 213 -18.73 0.37 20.96
C SER A 213 -17.32 0.43 20.33
N PHE A 214 -16.34 0.66 21.22
CA PHE A 214 -14.95 0.18 21.11
C PHE A 214 -14.72 -0.90 20.05
N TRP A 215 -15.23 -2.06 20.42
CA TRP A 215 -14.94 -3.34 19.81
C TRP A 215 -15.68 -3.54 18.50
N ASP A 216 -16.87 -2.94 18.36
CA ASP A 216 -17.63 -2.97 17.11
C ASP A 216 -16.83 -2.27 15.99
N TYR A 217 -16.30 -1.09 16.29
CA TYR A 217 -15.47 -0.36 15.34
C TYR A 217 -14.14 -1.06 15.05
N ALA A 218 -13.48 -1.63 16.06
CA ALA A 218 -12.27 -2.42 15.85
C ALA A 218 -12.54 -3.65 14.96
N TRP A 219 -13.66 -4.33 15.18
CA TRP A 219 -14.07 -5.47 14.36
C TRP A 219 -14.28 -5.08 12.89
N VAL A 220 -15.02 -4.00 12.66
CA VAL A 220 -15.37 -3.55 11.30
C VAL A 220 -14.17 -2.91 10.59
N TYR A 221 -13.52 -1.93 11.21
CA TYR A 221 -12.52 -1.07 10.55
C TYR A 221 -11.07 -1.51 10.72
N TRP A 222 -10.78 -2.49 11.58
CA TRP A 222 -9.45 -3.10 11.65
C TRP A 222 -9.47 -4.52 11.09
N LEU A 223 -10.27 -5.42 11.65
CA LEU A 223 -10.24 -6.82 11.24
C LEU A 223 -10.73 -7.02 9.80
N GLY A 224 -11.81 -6.33 9.39
CA GLY A 224 -12.30 -6.35 8.01
C GLY A 224 -11.21 -5.96 7.00
N PRO A 225 -10.65 -4.74 7.06
CA PRO A 225 -9.60 -4.31 6.15
C PRO A 225 -8.33 -5.16 6.18
N LEU A 226 -7.91 -5.66 7.36
CA LEU A 226 -6.78 -6.58 7.46
C LEU A 226 -7.05 -7.91 6.75
N ALA A 227 -8.23 -8.50 6.92
CA ALA A 227 -8.61 -9.72 6.25
C ALA A 227 -8.65 -9.53 4.72
N GLY A 228 -9.21 -8.40 4.24
CA GLY A 228 -9.23 -8.04 2.83
C GLY A 228 -7.82 -7.93 2.22
N MET A 229 -6.91 -7.23 2.91
CA MET A 229 -5.52 -7.08 2.48
C MET A 229 -4.80 -8.44 2.39
N LEU A 230 -4.97 -9.30 3.41
CA LEU A 230 -4.38 -10.65 3.42
C LEU A 230 -4.91 -11.51 2.28
N ALA A 231 -6.22 -11.45 2.00
CA ALA A 231 -6.83 -12.16 0.88
C ALA A 231 -6.29 -11.65 -0.48
N ALA A 232 -6.09 -10.34 -0.63
CA ALA A 232 -5.54 -9.75 -1.85
C ALA A 232 -4.08 -10.17 -2.07
N LEU A 233 -3.26 -10.12 -1.01
CA LEU A 233 -1.88 -10.61 -1.04
C LEU A 233 -1.82 -12.09 -1.43
N PHE A 234 -2.63 -12.90 -0.76
CA PHE A 234 -2.67 -14.34 -0.99
C PHE A 234 -3.08 -14.65 -2.44
N LEU A 235 -4.11 -13.97 -2.96
CA LEU A 235 -4.53 -14.12 -4.36
C LEU A 235 -3.45 -13.65 -5.35
N TYR A 236 -2.77 -12.54 -5.06
CA TYR A 236 -1.80 -11.95 -5.99
C TYR A 236 -0.48 -12.74 -6.06
N GLN A 237 0.08 -13.15 -4.92
CA GLN A 237 1.38 -13.83 -4.86
C GLN A 237 1.25 -15.36 -4.78
N GLY A 238 0.14 -15.88 -4.25
CA GLY A 238 -0.02 -17.30 -3.91
C GLY A 238 0.78 -17.75 -2.68
N ASN A 239 1.60 -16.88 -2.11
CA ASN A 239 2.28 -17.04 -0.83
C ASN A 239 2.35 -15.69 -0.09
N ILE A 240 2.78 -15.70 1.17
CA ILE A 240 3.06 -14.48 1.92
C ILE A 240 4.50 -14.61 2.42
N PRO A 241 5.48 -13.90 1.83
CA PRO A 241 6.91 -14.15 2.03
C PRO A 241 7.34 -14.26 3.50
N ARG A 242 6.75 -13.45 4.40
CA ARG A 242 7.03 -13.52 5.84
C ARG A 242 6.33 -14.63 6.62
N LEU A 243 5.22 -15.18 6.13
CA LEU A 243 4.43 -16.19 6.85
C LEU A 243 4.66 -17.60 6.28
N PHE A 244 4.59 -17.74 4.95
CA PHE A 244 4.72 -19.00 4.25
C PHE A 244 5.50 -18.79 2.96
N GLN A 245 6.66 -19.43 2.81
CA GLN A 245 7.48 -19.30 1.60
C GLN A 245 6.93 -20.14 0.43
N LYS A 246 6.24 -21.25 0.72
CA LYS A 246 5.69 -22.13 -0.30
C LYS A 246 4.46 -21.49 -0.95
N ASN A 247 4.43 -21.49 -2.29
CA ASN A 247 3.26 -21.07 -3.04
C ASN A 247 2.12 -22.09 -2.86
N LEU A 248 1.05 -21.67 -2.20
CA LEU A 248 -0.10 -22.50 -1.86
C LEU A 248 -1.15 -22.51 -2.98
N LEU A 249 -1.27 -21.44 -3.76
CA LEU A 249 -2.25 -21.34 -4.86
C LEU A 249 -1.69 -21.82 -6.20
N TYR A 250 -0.45 -21.44 -6.50
CA TYR A 250 0.22 -21.73 -7.76
C TYR A 250 1.25 -22.82 -7.53
N SER A 251 0.80 -24.07 -7.44
CA SER A 251 1.70 -25.21 -7.47
C SER A 251 2.39 -25.27 -8.84
N GLN A 252 3.71 -25.06 -8.87
CA GLN A 252 4.55 -25.35 -10.04
C GLN A 252 4.49 -26.87 -10.29
N LYS A 253 3.57 -27.31 -11.16
CA LYS A 253 3.68 -28.64 -11.77
C LYS A 253 4.96 -28.65 -12.59
N SER A 254 6.01 -29.28 -12.06
CA SER A 254 7.27 -29.53 -12.76
C SER A 254 6.98 -30.07 -14.17
N LYS A 255 7.13 -29.22 -15.18
CA LYS A 255 6.91 -29.54 -16.59
C LYS A 255 8.16 -30.09 -17.27
N TYR A 256 9.04 -30.80 -16.55
CA TYR A 256 10.10 -31.62 -17.15
C TYR A 256 10.35 -32.87 -16.30
N LYS A 257 9.54 -33.91 -16.50
CA LYS A 257 9.96 -35.29 -16.22
C LYS A 257 10.86 -35.69 -17.40
N ILE A 258 12.18 -35.61 -17.21
CA ILE A 258 13.13 -36.27 -18.11
C ILE A 258 12.79 -37.76 -18.13
N PRO A 259 12.49 -38.40 -19.27
CA PRO A 259 12.29 -39.84 -19.31
C PRO A 259 13.61 -40.52 -18.94
N LYS A 260 13.63 -41.25 -17.82
CA LYS A 260 14.71 -42.20 -17.53
C LYS A 260 14.67 -43.29 -18.60
N ALA A 261 15.55 -43.18 -19.60
CA ALA A 261 15.84 -44.30 -20.49
C ALA A 261 16.37 -45.45 -19.63
N ARG A 262 15.61 -46.56 -19.55
CA ARG A 262 16.11 -47.83 -19.03
C ARG A 262 17.16 -48.34 -20.01
N VAL A 263 18.43 -48.26 -19.64
CA VAL A 263 19.45 -49.13 -20.24
C VAL A 263 19.32 -50.47 -19.53
N ALA A 264 18.78 -51.46 -20.24
CA ALA A 264 18.80 -52.85 -19.82
C ALA A 264 20.25 -53.33 -19.87
N VAL A 265 20.84 -53.64 -18.72
CA VAL A 265 22.10 -54.37 -18.61
C VAL A 265 21.74 -55.85 -18.51
N HIS A 266 22.06 -56.59 -19.55
CA HIS A 266 22.12 -58.05 -19.50
C HIS A 266 23.31 -58.47 -18.63
N THR A 267 23.05 -59.45 -17.77
CA THR A 267 23.97 -60.10 -16.83
C THR A 267 24.82 -61.16 -17.53
N GLU A 268 26.12 -61.19 -17.21
CA GLU A 268 27.08 -62.33 -17.13
C GLU A 268 28.48 -61.70 -17.12
N GLY A 269 29.48 -62.02 -16.31
CA GLY A 269 29.80 -63.13 -15.42
C GLY A 269 31.35 -63.17 -15.38
N ASP A 270 31.93 -63.37 -14.20
CA ASP A 270 33.35 -63.68 -13.89
C ASP A 270 34.46 -62.59 -13.91
N GLU A 271 35.10 -62.47 -12.74
CA GLU A 271 36.45 -61.92 -12.44
C GLU A 271 37.54 -63.02 -12.70
N PRO A 272 38.87 -62.80 -12.49
CA PRO A 272 39.71 -61.59 -12.49
C PRO A 272 41.06 -61.74 -13.26
N GLN A 273 41.87 -60.67 -13.25
CA GLN A 273 43.36 -60.66 -13.17
C GLN A 273 44.24 -60.46 -14.45
N ARG A 274 45.25 -59.58 -14.25
CA ARG A 274 46.63 -59.51 -14.82
C ARG A 274 46.96 -58.71 -16.11
N ARG A 275 47.74 -57.63 -15.85
CA ARG A 275 49.06 -57.24 -16.45
C ARG A 275 49.19 -56.90 -17.96
N ARG A 276 49.76 -55.70 -18.17
CA ARG A 276 51.06 -55.34 -18.83
C ARG A 276 51.00 -54.52 -20.14
N LYS A 277 51.88 -53.50 -20.15
CA LYS A 277 52.57 -52.79 -21.26
C LYS A 277 51.64 -51.97 -22.17
N GLY A 278 51.89 -50.69 -22.45
CA GLY A 278 53.13 -49.98 -22.79
C GLY A 278 52.88 -49.36 -24.17
N GLU A 279 52.89 -48.04 -24.34
CA GLU A 279 53.91 -47.39 -25.17
C GLU A 279 53.93 -45.87 -24.97
N LYS A 280 55.15 -45.32 -24.97
CA LYS A 280 55.50 -43.90 -24.98
C LYS A 280 55.57 -43.40 -26.43
N SER A 281 55.24 -42.14 -26.68
CA SER A 281 56.09 -41.32 -27.57
C SER A 281 55.98 -39.84 -27.21
N ASN A 282 57.13 -39.25 -26.88
CA ASN A 282 57.36 -37.82 -26.69
C ASN A 282 57.50 -37.11 -28.05
N SER A 283 57.16 -35.84 -28.12
CA SER A 283 58.08 -34.80 -28.64
C SER A 283 57.56 -33.40 -28.31
N GLU A 284 58.47 -32.57 -27.80
CA GLU A 284 58.29 -31.18 -27.36
C GLU A 284 59.11 -30.24 -28.30
N PRO A 285 59.16 -28.89 -28.11
CA PRO A 285 59.04 -27.86 -29.14
C PRO A 285 60.37 -27.15 -29.48
N PRO A 286 60.37 -26.00 -30.18
CA PRO A 286 60.87 -24.78 -29.50
C PRO A 286 60.35 -23.38 -29.96
N TRP A 287 60.29 -22.43 -29.01
CA TRP A 287 60.66 -20.97 -28.99
C TRP A 287 60.37 -20.03 -30.20
N GLY A 288 60.07 -18.72 -30.10
CA GLY A 288 60.08 -17.66 -29.06
C GLY A 288 59.46 -16.36 -29.65
N ARG A 289 58.78 -15.52 -28.84
CA ARG A 289 59.22 -14.26 -28.18
C ARG A 289 59.50 -13.03 -29.08
N GLY A 290 58.78 -11.93 -28.79
CA GLY A 290 59.01 -10.53 -29.23
C GLY A 290 57.72 -9.91 -29.79
N GLY A 291 57.12 -8.82 -29.32
CA GLY A 291 57.58 -7.65 -28.56
C GLY A 291 57.15 -6.40 -29.34
N GLY A 292 56.33 -5.50 -28.77
CA GLY A 292 56.07 -4.17 -29.34
C GLY A 292 54.65 -3.61 -29.18
N GLU A 293 54.39 -2.91 -28.07
CA GLU A 293 53.65 -1.63 -28.08
C GLU A 293 54.62 -0.51 -28.53
N PRO A 294 54.22 0.76 -28.84
CA PRO A 294 52.96 1.45 -28.50
C PRO A 294 52.35 2.26 -29.68
N ASN A 295 51.16 2.87 -29.47
CA ASN A 295 50.94 4.29 -29.76
C ASN A 295 49.52 4.79 -29.40
N THR A 296 49.54 5.92 -28.71
CA THR A 296 48.50 6.93 -28.48
C THR A 296 48.04 7.61 -29.78
N PHE A 297 46.77 8.02 -29.87
CA PHE A 297 46.30 9.43 -29.96
C PHE A 297 44.83 9.54 -30.40
N ALA A 298 44.19 10.62 -29.89
CA ALA A 298 42.88 11.21 -30.17
C ALA A 298 41.68 10.68 -29.37
#